data_AF-A0A7R9WK69-F1
#
_entry.id   AF-A0A7R9WK69-F1
#
_cell.length_a   1.000
_cell.length_b   1.000
_cell.length_c   1.000
_cell.angle_alpha   90.00
_cell.angle_beta   90.00
_cell.angle_gamma   90.00
#
_symmetry.space_group_name_H-M   'P 1'
#
loop_
_entity.id
_entity.type
_entity.pdbx_description
1 polymer ?
#
loop_
_entity_poly.entity_id
_entity_poly.type
_entity_poly.pdbx_seq_one_letter_code
_entity_poly.pdbx_strand_id
1 'polypeptide(L)'
;ATYDALFHHLVRRINESIDASRRDDDDSSGGGGSRPNAAAAANGAIGVLDIFGFEVFATNSFEQLCINYCNEALQGLFNEHVLRSEQEEYEREGIEWSYLSYPENNDVLNLIESDSQGILSLLSDQCRAPSSRNID
;
A
#
# COMPACT_ATOMS: atom_id res chain seq x y z
N ALA A 1 2.34 1.55 -23.53
CA ALA A 1 1.60 0.35 -23.97
C ALA A 1 2.51 -0.87 -24.09
N THR A 2 3.43 -0.95 -25.06
CA THR A 2 4.25 -2.16 -25.25
C THR A 2 5.23 -2.44 -24.10
N TYR A 3 5.93 -1.42 -23.60
CA TYR A 3 6.84 -1.57 -22.46
C TYR A 3 6.12 -2.01 -21.19
N ASP A 4 5.02 -1.34 -20.86
CA ASP A 4 4.15 -1.66 -19.72
C ASP A 4 3.64 -3.11 -19.78
N ALA A 5 3.13 -3.54 -20.95
CA ALA A 5 2.69 -4.91 -21.15
C ALA A 5 3.81 -5.94 -21.00
N LEU A 6 5.02 -5.63 -21.47
CA LEU A 6 6.19 -6.49 -21.32
C LEU A 6 6.62 -6.58 -19.85
N PHE A 7 6.68 -5.46 -19.14
CA PHE A 7 7.00 -5.42 -17.72
C PHE A 7 6.03 -6.29 -16.92
N HIS A 8 4.72 -6.11 -17.11
CA HIS A 8 3.70 -6.94 -16.45
C HIS A 8 3.82 -8.42 -16.81
N HIS A 9 4.16 -8.74 -18.07
CA HIS A 9 4.41 -10.12 -18.48
C HIS A 9 5.59 -10.75 -17.72
N LEU A 10 6.69 -10.01 -17.56
CA LEU A 10 7.87 -10.47 -16.83
C LEU A 10 7.56 -10.69 -15.34
N VAL A 11 6.92 -9.71 -14.69
CA VAL A 11 6.52 -9.82 -13.27
C VAL A 11 5.63 -11.04 -13.05
N ARG A 12 4.63 -11.24 -13.92
CA ARG A 12 3.72 -12.38 -13.86
C ARG A 12 4.48 -13.71 -13.95
N ARG A 13 5.41 -13.83 -14.90
CA ARG A 13 6.21 -15.05 -15.11
C ARG A 13 7.13 -15.36 -13.93
N ILE A 14 7.72 -14.33 -13.31
CA ILE A 14 8.55 -14.49 -12.11
C ILE A 14 7.68 -15.02 -10.96
N ASN A 15 6.52 -14.41 -10.72
CA ASN A 15 5.61 -14.83 -9.65
C ASN A 15 5.15 -16.29 -9.82
N GLU A 16 4.78 -16.69 -11.05
CA GLU A 16 4.41 -18.08 -11.35
C GLU A 16 5.53 -19.09 -11.06
N SER A 17 6.80 -18.70 -11.30
CA SER A 17 7.95 -19.58 -11.03
C SER A 17 8.25 -19.75 -9.54
N ILE A 18 8.04 -18.70 -8.75
CA ILE A 18 8.24 -18.71 -7.29
C ILE A 18 7.15 -19.57 -6.63
N ASP A 19 5.90 -19.44 -7.06
CA ASP A 19 4.79 -20.22 -6.50
C ASP A 19 4.80 -21.70 -6.92
N ALA A 20 5.28 -22.02 -8.13
CA ALA A 20 5.48 -23.41 -8.54
C ALA A 20 6.51 -24.13 -7.65
N SER A 21 7.57 -23.42 -7.26
CA SER A 21 8.63 -23.96 -6.40
C SER A 21 8.17 -24.21 -4.96
N ARG A 22 7.11 -23.53 -4.49
CA ARG A 22 6.53 -23.73 -3.15
C ARG A 22 5.68 -24.98 -3.00
N ARG A 23 5.23 -25.59 -4.11
CA ARG A 23 4.32 -26.75 -4.08
C ARG A 23 5.03 -28.09 -3.92
N ASP A 24 6.35 -28.15 -4.16
CA ASP A 24 7.12 -29.39 -4.07
C ASP A 24 7.61 -29.70 -2.63
N ASP A 25 7.54 -28.74 -1.70
CA ASP A 25 7.95 -28.93 -0.29
C ASP A 25 6.83 -29.50 0.62
N ASP A 26 5.60 -29.65 0.14
CA ASP A 26 4.45 -30.16 0.93
C ASP A 26 4.17 -31.67 0.72
N ASP A 27 4.89 -32.36 -0.17
CA ASP A 27 4.70 -33.81 -0.43
C ASP A 27 5.72 -34.69 0.32
N SER A 28 5.78 -34.53 1.64
CA SER A 28 6.44 -35.50 2.53
C SER A 28 5.53 -35.98 3.66
N SER A 29 4.35 -36.52 3.34
CA SER A 29 3.78 -37.65 4.09
C SER A 29 2.58 -38.24 3.35
N GLY A 30 2.77 -39.45 2.80
CA GLY A 30 1.70 -40.17 2.13
C GLY A 30 0.57 -40.64 3.05
N GLY A 31 -0.62 -40.71 2.46
CA GLY A 31 -1.63 -41.73 2.77
C GLY A 31 -2.66 -41.40 3.86
N GLY A 32 -3.93 -41.30 3.46
CA GLY A 32 -5.09 -41.57 4.32
C GLY A 32 -5.98 -40.35 4.54
N GLY A 33 -7.21 -40.42 4.00
CA GLY A 33 -8.16 -39.32 3.99
C GLY A 33 -8.48 -38.73 5.37
N SER A 34 -8.45 -37.40 5.44
CA SER A 34 -9.19 -36.62 6.42
C SER A 34 -9.45 -35.23 5.85
N ARG A 35 -10.61 -34.68 6.19
CA ARG A 35 -11.19 -33.42 5.69
C ARG A 35 -10.17 -32.27 5.65
N PRO A 36 -10.24 -31.33 4.68
CA PRO A 36 -9.40 -30.14 4.73
C PRO A 36 -9.80 -29.33 5.96
N ASN A 37 -9.00 -29.42 7.01
CA ASN A 37 -9.10 -28.57 8.17
C ASN A 37 -8.60 -27.20 7.73
N ALA A 38 -9.49 -26.21 7.65
CA ALA A 38 -9.23 -24.86 7.15
C ALA A 38 -8.20 -24.03 7.98
N ALA A 39 -7.44 -24.70 8.86
CA ALA A 39 -6.47 -24.13 9.77
C ALA A 39 -5.00 -24.36 9.34
N ALA A 40 -4.75 -25.08 8.25
CA ALA A 40 -3.42 -25.35 7.73
C ALA A 40 -3.12 -24.52 6.48
N ALA A 41 -2.94 -23.20 6.62
CA ALA A 41 -2.26 -22.33 5.65
C ALA A 41 -2.12 -20.90 6.18
N ALA A 42 -1.55 -20.72 7.36
CA ALA A 42 -1.01 -19.42 7.75
C ALA A 42 0.52 -19.53 7.79
N ASN A 43 1.12 -19.86 6.65
CA ASN A 43 2.54 -19.61 6.47
C ASN A 43 2.72 -18.10 6.58
N GLY A 44 3.41 -17.66 7.63
CA GLY A 44 3.73 -16.24 7.82
C GLY A 44 4.42 -15.71 6.56
N ALA A 45 4.00 -14.53 6.10
CA ALA A 45 4.61 -13.85 4.98
C ALA A 45 5.40 -12.64 5.49
N ILE A 46 6.57 -12.40 4.90
CA ILE A 46 7.36 -11.19 5.13
C ILE A 46 7.15 -10.29 3.92
N GLY A 47 6.56 -9.12 4.14
CA GLY A 47 6.42 -8.07 3.13
C GLY A 47 7.67 -7.18 3.11
N VAL A 48 8.16 -6.86 1.91
CA VAL A 48 9.20 -5.84 1.70
C VAL A 48 8.63 -4.81 0.73
N LEU A 49 8.78 -3.53 1.08
CA LEU A 49 8.31 -2.40 0.29
C LEU A 49 9.51 -1.56 -0.14
N ASP A 50 9.71 -1.42 -1.44
CA ASP A 50 10.73 -0.53 -2.05
C ASP A 50 9.99 0.50 -2.90
N ILE A 51 10.06 1.78 -2.50
CA ILE A 51 9.30 2.89 -3.06
C ILE A 51 10.14 4.16 -3.11
N PHE A 52 9.73 5.10 -3.95
CA PHE A 52 10.32 6.44 -3.98
C PHE A 52 9.91 7.26 -2.74
N GLY A 53 10.85 8.03 -2.18
CA GLY A 53 10.57 9.01 -1.14
C GLY A 53 9.95 10.31 -1.70
N PHE A 54 9.73 11.30 -0.82
CA PHE A 54 9.19 12.60 -1.24
C PHE A 54 10.06 13.30 -2.30
N GLU A 55 9.42 13.84 -3.33
CA GLU A 55 10.06 14.57 -4.42
C GLU A 55 9.61 16.03 -4.45
N VAL A 56 10.58 16.95 -4.60
CA VAL A 56 10.31 18.39 -4.76
C VAL A 56 11.24 18.95 -5.83
N PHE A 57 10.68 19.31 -6.98
CA PHE A 57 11.38 19.97 -8.07
C PHE A 57 10.87 21.39 -8.30
N ALA A 58 11.56 22.14 -9.17
CA ALA A 58 11.11 23.47 -9.60
C ALA A 58 9.76 23.43 -10.34
N THR A 59 9.44 22.32 -10.99
CA THR A 59 8.13 22.05 -11.59
C THR A 59 7.77 20.61 -11.32
N ASN A 60 6.67 20.39 -10.59
CA ASN A 60 6.18 19.07 -10.23
C ASN A 60 5.01 18.71 -11.14
N SER A 61 5.03 17.51 -11.71
CA SER A 61 3.95 17.00 -12.57
C SER A 61 2.99 16.12 -11.75
N PHE A 62 1.98 15.58 -12.42
CA PHE A 62 1.05 14.61 -11.81
C PHE A 62 1.77 13.40 -11.20
N GLU A 63 2.88 12.97 -11.78
CA GLU A 63 3.69 11.87 -11.24
C GLU A 63 4.24 12.18 -9.84
N GLN A 64 4.81 13.37 -9.62
CA GLN A 64 5.27 13.80 -8.29
C GLN A 64 4.11 13.90 -7.30
N LEU A 65 2.92 14.32 -7.75
CA LEU A 65 1.73 14.30 -6.89
C LEU A 65 1.40 12.88 -6.44
N CYS A 66 1.42 11.88 -7.36
CA CYS A 66 1.18 10.48 -7.00
C CYS A 66 2.25 9.92 -6.06
N ILE A 67 3.52 10.24 -6.29
CA ILE A 67 4.65 9.81 -5.43
C ILE A 67 4.48 10.41 -4.02
N ASN A 68 4.24 11.72 -3.93
CA ASN A 68 4.12 12.40 -2.65
C ASN A 68 2.84 11.97 -1.90
N TYR A 69 1.72 11.75 -2.61
CA TYR A 69 0.51 11.20 -2.01
C TYR A 69 0.73 9.79 -1.45
N CYS A 70 1.44 8.91 -2.17
CA CYS A 70 1.77 7.59 -1.67
C CYS A 70 2.59 7.66 -0.37
N ASN A 71 3.58 8.56 -0.32
CA ASN A 71 4.37 8.80 0.89
C ASN A 71 3.52 9.34 2.05
N GLU A 72 2.60 10.26 1.77
CA GLU A 72 1.68 10.80 2.78
C GLU A 72 0.75 9.71 3.34
N ALA A 73 0.21 8.85 2.48
CA ALA A 73 -0.64 7.74 2.91
C ALA A 73 0.13 6.74 3.79
N LEU A 74 1.39 6.47 3.45
CA LEU A 74 2.27 5.62 4.26
C LEU A 74 2.63 6.24 5.60
N GLN A 75 2.84 7.56 5.64
CA GLN A 75 3.02 8.29 6.90
C GLN A 75 1.77 8.20 7.78
N GLY A 76 0.58 8.32 7.18
CA GLY A 76 -0.69 8.15 7.88
C GLY A 76 -0.84 6.74 8.46
N LEU A 77 -0.56 5.71 7.65
CA LEU A 77 -0.58 4.30 8.08
C LEU A 77 0.42 4.04 9.21
N PHE A 78 1.64 4.58 9.10
CA PHE A 78 2.69 4.46 10.12
C PHE A 78 2.23 5.07 11.44
N ASN A 79 1.71 6.30 11.39
CA ASN A 79 1.21 6.99 12.58
C ASN A 79 0.04 6.23 13.22
N GLU A 80 -0.85 5.66 12.41
CA GLU A 80 -1.99 4.91 12.93
C GLU A 80 -1.60 3.56 13.54
N HIS A 81 -0.70 2.81 12.90
CA HIS A 81 -0.44 1.42 13.27
C HIS A 81 0.74 1.27 14.21
N VAL A 82 1.87 1.92 13.91
CA VAL A 82 3.09 1.74 14.71
C VAL A 82 2.94 2.46 16.05
N LEU A 83 2.51 3.72 16.05
CA LEU A 83 2.38 4.48 17.29
C LEU A 83 1.27 3.93 18.19
N ARG A 84 0.15 3.45 17.61
CA ARG A 84 -0.91 2.77 18.37
C ARG A 84 -0.40 1.46 18.96
N SER A 85 0.27 0.63 18.17
CA SER A 85 0.83 -0.64 18.64
C SER A 85 1.88 -0.44 19.74
N GLU A 86 2.72 0.59 19.65
CA GLU A 86 3.69 0.91 20.70
C GLU A 86 2.98 1.33 21.99
N GLN A 87 1.93 2.15 21.92
CA GLN A 87 1.17 2.56 23.10
C GLN A 87 0.49 1.37 23.78
N GLU A 88 -0.15 0.48 23.01
CA GLU A 88 -0.74 -0.75 23.53
C GLU A 88 0.30 -1.67 24.20
N GLU A 89 1.53 -1.70 23.68
CA GLU A 89 2.65 -2.43 24.27
C GLU A 89 3.08 -1.83 25.61
N TYR A 90 3.28 -0.51 25.66
CA TYR A 90 3.69 0.19 26.88
C TYR A 90 2.65 0.04 28.00
N GLU A 91 1.36 0.12 27.67
CA GLU A 91 0.26 -0.13 28.62
C GLU A 91 0.28 -1.57 29.14
N ARG A 92 0.52 -2.55 28.26
CA ARG A 92 0.60 -3.96 28.62
C ARG A 92 1.77 -4.27 29.54
N GLU A 93 2.92 -3.63 29.31
CA GLU A 93 4.13 -3.80 30.12
C GLU A 93 4.10 -2.98 31.42
N GLY A 94 3.10 -2.10 31.60
CA GLY A 94 2.97 -1.26 32.80
C GLY A 94 4.06 -0.20 32.90
N ILE A 95 4.63 0.20 31.76
CA ILE A 95 5.66 1.25 31.67
C ILE A 95 4.96 2.61 31.72
N GLU A 96 5.44 3.51 32.57
CA GLU A 96 4.93 4.88 32.66
C GLU A 96 5.23 5.63 31.36
N TRP A 97 4.25 5.67 30.46
CA TRP A 97 4.35 6.35 29.17
C TRP A 97 3.52 7.63 29.16
N SER A 98 4.10 8.73 28.68
CA SER A 98 3.37 9.96 28.40
C SER A 98 2.79 9.90 26.99
N TYR A 99 1.48 10.01 26.85
CA TYR A 99 0.81 10.05 25.56
C TYR A 99 1.44 11.12 24.65
N LEU A 100 2.17 10.70 23.63
CA LEU A 100 2.75 11.60 22.66
C LEU A 100 1.67 11.98 21.66
N SER A 101 1.24 13.24 21.67
CA SER A 101 0.43 13.78 20.58
C SER A 101 1.31 13.89 19.35
N TYR A 102 0.98 13.12 18.31
CA TYR A 102 1.62 13.21 17.01
C TYR A 102 0.73 14.00 16.03
N PRO A 103 1.33 14.73 15.08
CA PRO A 103 0.56 15.42 14.06
C PRO A 103 -0.05 14.39 13.10
N GLU A 104 -1.37 14.42 12.99
CA GLU A 104 -2.10 13.66 11.99
C GLU A 104 -2.05 14.38 10.63
N ASN A 105 -1.94 13.62 9.55
CA ASN A 105 -1.93 14.14 8.18
C ASN A 105 -3.26 13.89 7.44
N ASN A 106 -4.31 13.53 8.18
CA ASN A 106 -5.65 13.27 7.65
C ASN A 106 -6.18 14.42 6.80
N ASP A 107 -5.88 15.68 7.16
CA ASP A 107 -6.31 16.85 6.38
C ASP A 107 -5.70 16.88 4.97
N VAL A 108 -4.42 16.52 4.84
CA VAL A 108 -3.72 16.46 3.54
C VAL A 108 -4.22 15.28 2.72
N LEU A 109 -4.40 14.11 3.36
CA LEU A 109 -4.96 12.93 2.71
C LEU A 109 -6.36 13.21 2.17
N ASN A 110 -7.23 13.76 3.01
CA ASN A 110 -8.59 14.15 2.62
C ASN A 110 -8.59 15.16 1.47
N LEU A 111 -7.68 16.13 1.46
CA LEU A 111 -7.57 17.08 0.36
C LEU A 111 -7.25 16.41 -0.98
N ILE A 112 -6.43 15.35 -0.97
CA ILE A 112 -6.01 14.66 -2.20
C ILE A 112 -7.04 13.61 -2.63
N GLU A 113 -7.49 12.77 -1.70
CA GLU A 113 -8.22 11.53 -1.99
C GLU A 113 -9.73 11.58 -1.77
N SER A 114 -10.28 12.65 -1.16
CA SER A 114 -11.71 12.72 -0.87
C SER A 114 -12.59 12.50 -2.12
N ASP A 115 -13.54 11.58 -2.02
CA ASP A 115 -14.44 11.19 -3.12
C ASP A 115 -15.27 12.36 -3.67
N SER A 116 -15.63 13.32 -2.82
CA SER A 116 -16.55 14.42 -3.20
C SER A 116 -15.85 15.72 -3.56
N GLN A 117 -14.69 16.03 -2.97
CA GLN A 117 -13.99 17.30 -3.15
C GLN A 117 -12.46 17.17 -3.20
N GLY A 118 -11.93 15.96 -3.32
CA GLY A 118 -10.50 15.71 -3.41
C GLY A 118 -9.93 16.09 -4.77
N ILE A 119 -8.64 16.42 -4.79
CA ILE A 119 -7.91 16.77 -6.02
C ILE A 119 -8.06 15.65 -7.08
N LEU A 120 -7.94 14.38 -6.68
CA LEU A 120 -8.07 13.24 -7.60
C LEU A 120 -9.49 13.09 -8.17
N SER A 121 -10.52 13.34 -7.35
CA SER A 121 -11.92 13.32 -7.78
C SER A 121 -12.19 14.42 -8.82
N LEU A 122 -11.73 15.65 -8.54
CA LEU A 122 -11.86 16.79 -9.46
C LEU A 122 -11.11 16.54 -10.79
N LEU A 123 -9.91 15.98 -10.74
CA LEU A 123 -9.14 15.62 -11.95
C LEU A 123 -9.86 14.55 -12.78
N SER A 124 -10.41 13.52 -12.13
CA SER A 124 -11.21 12.48 -12.78
C SER A 124 -12.44 13.07 -13.49
N ASP A 125 -13.14 14.00 -12.84
CA ASP A 125 -14.31 14.67 -13.40
C ASP A 125 -13.96 15.52 -14.64
N GLN A 126 -12.85 16.26 -14.60
CA GLN A 126 -12.37 17.02 -15.76
C GLN A 126 -11.97 16.12 -16.92
N CYS A 127 -11.35 14.96 -16.66
CA CYS A 127 -11.02 13.98 -17.70
C CYS A 127 -12.27 13.34 -18.35
N ARG A 128 -13.38 13.25 -17.61
CA ARG A 128 -14.65 12.67 -18.09
C ARG A 128 -15.49 13.67 -18.88
N ALA A 129 -15.31 14.97 -18.63
CA ALA A 129 -16.04 16.03 -19.31
C ALA A 129 -15.61 16.13 -20.80
N PRO A 130 -16.55 16.13 -21.77
CA PRO A 130 -16.21 16.32 -23.17
C PRO A 130 -15.78 17.78 -23.41
N SER A 131 -14.45 18.00 -23.47
CA SER A 131 -13.79 19.27 -23.84
C SER A 131 -14.19 20.51 -23.03
N SER A 132 -13.82 20.57 -21.75
CA SER A 132 -13.44 21.85 -21.12
C SER A 132 -11.99 22.13 -21.53
N ARG A 133 -11.79 23.02 -22.51
CA ARG A 133 -10.47 23.54 -22.86
C ARG A 133 -9.76 24.02 -21.59
N ASN A 134 -8.46 23.72 -21.48
CA ASN A 134 -7.56 24.41 -20.58
C ASN A 134 -7.89 25.91 -20.63
N ILE A 135 -8.36 26.46 -19.52
CA ILE A 135 -8.53 27.90 -19.36
C ILE A 135 -7.13 28.44 -19.06
N ASP A 136 -6.68 29.31 -19.96
CA ASP A 136 -5.46 30.11 -19.87
C ASP A 136 -5.33 30.86 -18.53
#